data_AF-A0A524N7Y6-F1
#
_entry.id   AF-A0A524N7Y6-F1
#
_cell.length_a   1.000
_cell.length_b   1.000
_cell.length_c   1.000
_cell.angle_alpha   90.00
_cell.angle_beta   90.00
_cell.angle_gamma   90.00
#
_symmetry.space_group_name_H-M   'P 1'
#
loop_
_entity.id
_entity.type
_entity.pdbx_description
1 polymer ?
#
loop_
_entity_poly.entity_id
_entity_poly.type
_entity_poly.pdbx_seq_one_letter_code
_entity_poly.pdbx_strand_id
1 'polypeptide(L)'
;MSSHSFLRRRSSTPGALHRRLTAAARVAVPAAVVAIGVSGAVSGCYWIRYHDLLLTHVALMSTIASDAVDRLPLDAHPLAPSDIERLRYPLQRAQHFLNVSRGRRSDLGSFRAFEGFVDAYAGLVDYLDRVRVGVIGPGPITEAERRTADLEARAAGIRAEVARETG
;
A
#
# COMPACT_ATOMS: atom_id res chain seq x y z
N MET A 1 -8.75 -91.50 50.43
CA MET A 1 -8.15 -90.56 51.40
C MET A 1 -8.22 -89.19 50.75
N SER A 2 -9.27 -88.40 51.05
CA SER A 2 -9.29 -87.42 52.15
C SER A 2 -8.47 -86.19 51.77
N SER A 3 -9.09 -85.14 51.24
CA SER A 3 -9.65 -84.02 52.01
C SER A 3 -8.58 -83.18 52.73
N HIS A 4 -8.38 -81.92 52.31
CA HIS A 4 -9.09 -80.80 52.95
C HIS A 4 -8.85 -79.47 52.21
N SER A 5 -9.84 -78.60 52.32
CA SER A 5 -9.91 -77.26 51.71
C SER A 5 -9.50 -76.16 52.70
N PHE A 6 -9.62 -74.88 52.28
CA PHE A 6 -9.66 -73.65 53.10
C PHE A 6 -8.29 -73.08 53.58
N LEU A 7 -8.06 -71.76 53.70
CA LEU A 7 -8.84 -70.54 53.34
C LEU A 7 -7.94 -69.27 53.41
N ARG A 8 -8.42 -68.15 52.81
CA ARG A 8 -8.19 -66.72 53.23
C ARG A 8 -6.76 -66.13 53.07
N ARG A 9 -6.56 -64.80 52.89
CA ARG A 9 -7.47 -63.63 52.73
C ARG A 9 -6.78 -62.47 51.96
N ARG A 10 -7.61 -61.58 51.39
CA ARG A 10 -7.45 -60.13 51.05
C ARG A 10 -6.20 -59.43 51.63
N SER A 11 -5.58 -58.37 51.06
CA SER A 11 -6.07 -57.23 50.25
C SER A 11 -4.87 -56.58 49.48
N SER A 12 -4.90 -55.46 48.74
CA SER A 12 -5.94 -54.47 48.37
C SER A 12 -5.53 -53.65 47.12
N THR A 13 -6.47 -52.87 46.56
CA THR A 13 -6.28 -51.72 45.63
C THR A 13 -5.72 -50.48 46.36
N PRO A 14 -5.04 -49.47 45.73
CA PRO A 14 -5.60 -48.74 44.57
C PRO A 14 -4.64 -48.06 43.54
N GLY A 15 -5.25 -47.71 42.39
CA GLY A 15 -5.02 -46.45 41.69
C GLY A 15 -3.88 -46.38 40.65
N ALA A 16 -4.22 -45.90 39.45
CA ALA A 16 -3.48 -44.89 38.69
C ALA A 16 -3.92 -44.82 37.21
N LEU A 17 -4.61 -43.72 36.88
CA LEU A 17 -4.37 -42.89 35.70
C LEU A 17 -4.35 -43.53 34.29
N HIS A 18 -5.42 -43.22 33.56
CA HIS A 18 -5.38 -42.64 32.21
C HIS A 18 -4.04 -42.69 31.43
N ARG A 19 -4.05 -43.43 30.32
CA ARG A 19 -3.42 -42.95 29.09
C ARG A 19 -4.34 -43.15 27.88
N ARG A 20 -5.20 -42.15 27.64
CA ARG A 20 -5.79 -41.94 26.30
C ARG A 20 -4.63 -41.59 25.37
N LEU A 21 -4.27 -42.50 24.47
CA LEU A 21 -3.35 -42.20 23.38
C LEU A 21 -4.12 -41.44 22.28
N THR A 22 -4.29 -40.13 22.49
CA THR A 22 -4.64 -39.21 21.40
C THR A 22 -3.47 -39.12 20.45
N ALA A 23 -3.47 -39.99 19.43
CA ALA A 23 -2.62 -39.84 18.26
C ALA A 23 -3.02 -38.57 17.52
N ALA A 24 -2.34 -37.46 17.82
CA ALA A 24 -2.51 -36.21 17.10
C ALA A 24 -2.02 -36.39 15.66
N ALA A 25 -2.94 -36.66 14.74
CA ALA A 25 -2.68 -36.67 13.31
C ALA A 25 -2.24 -35.26 12.89
N ARG A 26 -0.92 -35.04 12.81
CA ARG A 26 -0.36 -33.83 12.21
C ARG A 26 -0.63 -33.90 10.71
N VAL A 27 -1.72 -33.26 10.28
CA VAL A 27 -1.99 -33.03 8.86
C VAL A 27 -0.83 -32.22 8.31
N ALA A 28 0.05 -32.88 7.55
CA ALA A 28 1.13 -32.23 6.85
C ALA A 28 0.53 -31.42 5.70
N VAL A 29 0.21 -30.15 5.96
CA VAL A 29 -0.21 -29.21 4.91
C VAL A 29 0.97 -29.11 3.92
N PRO A 30 0.80 -29.51 2.64
CA PRO A 30 1.90 -29.49 1.70
C PRO A 30 2.35 -28.04 1.48
N ALA A 31 3.66 -27.82 1.41
CA ALA A 31 4.26 -26.47 1.36
C ALA A 31 3.70 -25.61 0.22
N ALA A 32 3.25 -26.22 -0.89
CA ALA A 32 2.55 -25.55 -1.98
C ALA A 32 1.24 -24.87 -1.55
N VAL A 33 0.44 -25.50 -0.67
CA VAL A 33 -0.82 -24.90 -0.16
C VAL A 33 -0.52 -23.71 0.76
N VAL A 34 0.56 -23.79 1.56
CA VAL A 34 1.03 -22.65 2.37
C VAL A 34 1.50 -21.51 1.46
N ALA A 35 2.29 -21.79 0.42
CA ALA A 35 2.79 -20.80 -0.52
C ALA A 35 1.67 -20.11 -1.34
N ILE A 36 0.66 -20.87 -1.78
CA ILE A 36 -0.53 -20.36 -2.48
C ILE A 36 -1.36 -19.50 -1.53
N GLY A 37 -1.58 -19.95 -0.28
CA GLY A 37 -2.31 -19.18 0.73
C GLY A 37 -1.66 -17.83 1.06
N VAL A 38 -0.33 -17.80 1.25
CA VAL A 38 0.42 -16.57 1.53
C VAL A 38 0.39 -15.61 0.33
N SER A 39 0.64 -16.11 -0.89
CA SER A 39 0.59 -15.29 -2.11
C SER A 39 -0.80 -14.71 -2.39
N GLY A 40 -1.85 -15.51 -2.14
CA GLY A 40 -3.24 -15.10 -2.29
C GLY A 40 -3.65 -14.03 -1.26
N ALA A 41 -3.28 -14.21 0.01
CA ALA A 41 -3.61 -13.27 1.08
C ALA A 41 -2.96 -11.90 0.88
N VAL A 42 -1.65 -11.85 0.61
CA VAL A 42 -0.93 -10.57 0.38
C VAL A 42 -1.48 -9.85 -0.85
N SER A 43 -1.77 -10.59 -1.92
CA SER A 43 -2.43 -10.02 -3.10
C SER A 43 -3.81 -9.46 -2.74
N GLY A 44 -4.67 -10.23 -2.06
CA GLY A 44 -6.02 -9.81 -1.67
C GLY A 44 -6.04 -8.53 -0.83
N CYS A 45 -5.19 -8.44 0.19
CA CYS A 45 -5.10 -7.28 1.08
C CYS A 45 -4.72 -5.98 0.33
N TYR A 46 -3.87 -6.06 -0.71
CA TYR A 46 -3.51 -4.90 -1.52
C TYR A 46 -4.73 -4.31 -2.27
N TRP A 47 -5.60 -5.15 -2.82
CA TRP A 47 -6.77 -4.69 -3.59
C TRP A 47 -7.90 -4.17 -2.73
N ILE A 48 -8.04 -4.69 -1.49
CA ILE A 48 -8.97 -4.18 -0.48
C ILE A 48 -8.61 -2.73 -0.10
N ARG A 49 -7.32 -2.39 -0.07
CA ARG A 49 -6.82 -1.04 0.24
C ARG A 49 -6.49 -0.18 -0.99
N TYR A 50 -7.04 -0.52 -2.15
CA TYR A 50 -6.78 0.21 -3.40
C TYR A 50 -7.04 1.73 -3.24
N HIS A 51 -8.21 2.10 -2.71
CA HIS A 51 -8.60 3.50 -2.53
C HIS A 51 -7.73 4.23 -1.49
N ASP A 52 -7.46 3.60 -0.34
CA ASP A 52 -6.54 4.15 0.69
C ASP A 52 -5.15 4.44 0.10
N LEU A 53 -4.60 3.49 -0.67
CA LEU A 53 -3.26 3.60 -1.27
C LEU A 53 -3.23 4.67 -2.37
N LEU A 54 -4.29 4.78 -3.17
CA LEU A 54 -4.43 5.83 -4.19
C LEU A 54 -4.48 7.22 -3.54
N LEU A 55 -5.34 7.40 -2.53
CA LEU A 55 -5.45 8.67 -1.80
C LEU A 55 -4.15 9.04 -1.08
N THR A 56 -3.39 8.05 -0.60
CA THR A 56 -2.05 8.26 -0.01
C THR A 56 -1.06 8.85 -1.02
N HIS A 57 -1.03 8.33 -2.26
CA HIS A 57 -0.18 8.90 -3.32
C HIS A 57 -0.60 10.35 -3.64
N VAL A 58 -1.90 10.59 -3.82
CA VAL A 58 -2.43 11.95 -4.09
C VAL A 58 -2.03 12.93 -3.00
N ALA A 59 -2.28 12.59 -1.73
CA ALA A 59 -1.94 13.46 -0.60
C ALA A 59 -0.44 13.77 -0.54
N LEU A 60 0.41 12.73 -0.62
CA LEU A 60 1.88 12.90 -0.59
C LEU A 60 2.39 13.77 -1.74
N MET A 61 1.88 13.53 -2.95
CA MET A 61 2.29 14.28 -4.14
C MET A 61 1.83 15.74 -4.05
N SER A 62 0.57 16.01 -3.69
CA SER A 62 0.09 17.38 -3.47
C SER A 62 0.93 18.12 -2.43
N THR A 63 1.21 17.51 -1.26
CA THR A 63 2.03 18.15 -0.22
C THR A 63 3.44 18.48 -0.69
N ILE A 64 4.11 17.56 -1.41
CA ILE A 64 5.48 17.83 -1.91
C ILE A 64 5.47 18.83 -3.08
N ALA A 65 4.41 18.88 -3.91
CA ALA A 65 4.25 19.89 -4.96
C ALA A 65 4.15 21.30 -4.36
N SER A 66 3.24 21.53 -3.40
CA SER A 66 3.10 22.83 -2.75
C SER A 66 4.38 23.22 -2.02
N ASP A 67 4.98 22.31 -1.24
CA ASP A 67 6.28 22.51 -0.55
C ASP A 67 7.47 22.79 -1.49
N ALA A 68 7.38 22.44 -2.78
CA ALA A 68 8.38 22.80 -3.80
C ALA A 68 8.08 24.17 -4.45
N VAL A 69 6.81 24.53 -4.64
CA VAL A 69 6.41 25.84 -5.19
C VAL A 69 6.59 26.94 -4.15
N ASP A 70 6.27 26.70 -2.88
CA ASP A 70 6.50 27.63 -1.75
C ASP A 70 8.00 27.94 -1.54
N ARG A 71 8.89 27.07 -2.04
CA ARG A 71 10.35 27.27 -2.05
C ARG A 71 10.89 27.90 -3.33
N LEU A 72 10.07 28.11 -4.37
CA LEU A 72 10.53 28.87 -5.53
C LEU A 72 10.90 30.28 -5.07
N PRO A 73 12.13 30.77 -5.34
CA PRO A 73 12.54 32.04 -4.79
C PRO A 73 11.79 33.16 -5.46
N LEU A 74 11.33 34.12 -4.65
CA LEU A 74 11.03 35.45 -5.16
C LEU A 74 12.29 36.10 -5.76
N ASP A 75 13.49 35.91 -5.15
CA ASP A 75 14.72 36.60 -5.60
C ASP A 75 16.08 35.86 -5.43
N ALA A 76 16.18 34.68 -4.78
CA ALA A 76 17.47 34.21 -4.22
C ALA A 76 18.17 32.98 -4.85
N HIS A 77 17.61 31.76 -4.81
CA HIS A 77 18.38 30.51 -5.05
C HIS A 77 17.58 29.43 -5.84
N PRO A 78 17.96 29.06 -7.07
CA PRO A 78 17.29 27.99 -7.82
C PRO A 78 17.20 26.68 -7.02
N LEU A 79 16.12 25.90 -7.25
CA LEU A 79 15.91 24.58 -6.63
C LEU A 79 17.17 23.71 -6.75
N ALA A 80 17.54 22.99 -5.69
CA ALA A 80 18.66 22.06 -5.77
C ALA A 80 18.28 20.83 -6.61
N PRO A 81 19.25 20.12 -7.23
CA PRO A 81 18.96 18.84 -7.89
C PRO A 81 18.29 17.82 -6.96
N SER A 82 18.59 17.86 -5.66
CA SER A 82 17.96 17.03 -4.63
C SER A 82 16.47 17.31 -4.44
N ASP A 83 16.00 18.54 -4.69
CA ASP A 83 14.58 18.88 -4.60
C ASP A 83 13.79 18.26 -5.75
N ILE A 84 14.39 18.23 -6.94
CA ILE A 84 13.85 17.54 -8.11
C ILE A 84 13.82 16.02 -7.89
N GLU A 85 14.85 15.42 -7.31
CA GLU A 85 14.82 13.98 -6.99
C GLU A 85 13.78 13.64 -5.90
N ARG A 86 13.58 14.52 -4.92
CA ARG A 86 12.51 14.39 -3.91
C ARG A 86 11.11 14.43 -4.55
N LEU A 87 10.92 15.18 -5.64
CA LEU A 87 9.69 15.18 -6.45
C LEU A 87 9.58 13.93 -7.36
N ARG A 88 10.69 13.48 -7.96
CA ARG A 88 10.71 12.31 -8.86
C ARG A 88 10.38 11.00 -8.16
N TYR A 89 10.83 10.80 -6.93
CA TYR A 89 10.59 9.55 -6.19
C TYR A 89 9.09 9.20 -6.04
N PRO A 90 8.20 10.06 -5.46
CA PRO A 90 6.78 9.72 -5.35
C PRO A 90 6.10 9.56 -6.71
N LEU A 91 6.52 10.30 -7.75
CA LEU A 91 6.05 10.12 -9.12
C LEU A 91 6.33 8.70 -9.65
N GLN A 92 7.57 8.22 -9.52
CA GLN A 92 7.95 6.86 -9.93
C GLN A 92 7.14 5.79 -9.17
N ARG A 93 6.88 6.02 -7.87
CA ARG A 93 6.03 5.12 -7.06
C ARG A 93 4.58 5.11 -7.54
N ALA A 94 4.02 6.27 -7.86
CA ALA A 94 2.66 6.40 -8.40
C ALA A 94 2.51 5.77 -9.80
N GLN A 95 3.48 5.96 -10.69
CA GLN A 95 3.54 5.29 -12.00
C GLN A 95 3.59 3.76 -11.86
N HIS A 96 4.38 3.25 -10.92
CA HIS A 96 4.40 1.82 -10.61
C HIS A 96 3.04 1.32 -10.07
N PHE A 97 2.39 2.07 -9.17
CA PHE A 97 1.04 1.75 -8.68
C PHE A 97 0.01 1.69 -9.81
N LEU A 98 0.04 2.65 -10.75
CA LEU A 98 -0.81 2.65 -11.93
C LEU A 98 -0.60 1.39 -12.79
N ASN A 99 0.66 1.06 -13.10
CA ASN A 99 1.00 -0.11 -13.91
C ASN A 99 0.54 -1.43 -13.27
N VAL A 100 0.71 -1.58 -11.96
CA VAL A 100 0.25 -2.77 -11.21
C VAL A 100 -1.29 -2.83 -11.14
N SER A 101 -1.96 -1.68 -11.00
CA SER A 101 -3.42 -1.61 -10.84
C SER A 101 -4.20 -1.66 -12.16
N ARG A 102 -3.59 -1.27 -13.30
CA ARG A 102 -4.22 -1.15 -14.62
C ARG A 102 -5.06 -2.38 -15.01
N GLY A 103 -4.53 -3.58 -14.81
CA GLY A 103 -5.22 -4.83 -15.18
C GLY A 103 -6.43 -5.21 -14.32
N ARG A 104 -6.75 -4.44 -13.26
CA ARG A 104 -7.85 -4.74 -12.32
C ARG A 104 -8.77 -3.55 -12.00
N ARG A 105 -8.39 -2.34 -12.41
CA ARG A 105 -8.99 -1.07 -11.95
C ARG A 105 -9.19 -0.04 -13.06
N SER A 106 -8.82 -0.31 -14.31
CA SER A 106 -8.91 0.65 -15.43
C SER A 106 -10.34 1.10 -15.79
N ASP A 107 -11.34 0.34 -15.34
CA ASP A 107 -12.77 0.60 -15.40
C ASP A 107 -13.23 1.67 -14.40
N LEU A 108 -12.51 1.83 -13.28
CA LEU A 108 -12.85 2.80 -12.22
C LEU A 108 -12.61 4.26 -12.65
N GLY A 109 -13.46 5.16 -12.16
CA GLY A 109 -13.31 6.61 -12.35
C GLY A 109 -12.09 7.13 -11.59
N SER A 110 -11.89 6.66 -10.36
CA SER A 110 -10.75 7.01 -9.51
C SER A 110 -9.40 6.65 -10.15
N PHE A 111 -9.33 5.53 -10.88
CA PHE A 111 -8.13 5.11 -11.59
C PHE A 111 -7.78 6.09 -12.72
N ARG A 112 -8.74 6.38 -13.61
CA ARG A 112 -8.54 7.31 -14.74
C ARG A 112 -8.27 8.74 -14.27
N ALA A 113 -8.93 9.18 -13.20
CA ALA A 113 -8.65 10.47 -12.58
C ALA A 113 -7.24 10.51 -11.97
N PHE A 114 -6.77 9.41 -11.37
CA PHE A 114 -5.41 9.30 -10.85
C PHE A 114 -4.34 9.23 -11.94
N GLU A 115 -4.58 8.56 -13.08
CA GLU A 115 -3.70 8.67 -14.26
C GLU A 115 -3.51 10.14 -14.66
N GLY A 116 -4.61 10.88 -14.85
CA GLY A 116 -4.56 12.30 -15.20
C GLY A 116 -3.97 13.22 -14.12
N PHE A 117 -3.87 12.79 -12.86
CA PHE A 117 -3.17 13.49 -11.79
C PHE A 117 -1.66 13.19 -11.82
N VAL A 118 -1.27 11.94 -12.06
CA VAL A 118 0.13 11.53 -12.20
C VAL A 118 0.79 12.22 -13.41
N ASP A 119 0.07 12.33 -14.53
CA ASP A 119 0.55 13.06 -15.71
C ASP A 119 0.70 14.58 -15.45
N ALA A 120 -0.29 15.19 -14.77
CA ALA A 120 -0.21 16.60 -14.38
C ALA A 120 0.97 16.86 -13.42
N TYR A 121 1.24 15.94 -12.50
CA TYR A 121 2.36 16.03 -11.57
C TYR A 121 3.70 15.88 -12.29
N ALA A 122 3.84 14.91 -13.20
CA ALA A 122 5.02 14.79 -14.05
C ALA A 122 5.29 16.11 -14.81
N GLY A 123 4.25 16.69 -15.39
CA GLY A 123 4.32 18.00 -16.05
C GLY A 123 4.71 19.16 -15.12
N LEU A 124 4.44 19.09 -13.81
CA LEU A 124 4.97 20.04 -12.82
C LEU A 124 6.44 19.76 -12.51
N VAL A 125 6.84 18.51 -12.30
CA VAL A 125 8.25 18.15 -12.02
C VAL A 125 9.17 18.57 -13.18
N ASP A 126 8.80 18.28 -14.42
CA ASP A 126 9.53 18.67 -15.62
C ASP A 126 9.52 20.19 -15.86
N TYR A 127 8.53 20.89 -15.32
CA TYR A 127 8.50 22.35 -15.32
C TYR A 127 9.50 22.91 -14.30
N LEU A 128 9.46 22.43 -13.05
CA LEU A 128 10.36 22.85 -11.98
C LEU A 128 11.84 22.53 -12.29
N ASP A 129 12.12 21.39 -12.93
CA ASP A 129 13.49 21.04 -13.36
C ASP A 129 14.00 21.98 -14.46
N ARG A 130 13.12 22.43 -15.38
CA ARG A 130 13.48 23.44 -16.40
C ARG A 130 13.64 24.85 -15.83
N VAL A 131 12.86 25.22 -14.80
CA VAL A 131 13.10 26.46 -14.02
C VAL A 131 14.47 26.38 -13.35
N ARG A 132 14.79 25.26 -12.68
CA ARG A 132 16.08 25.02 -12.03
C ARG A 132 17.27 25.20 -12.97
N VAL A 133 17.22 24.64 -14.18
CA VAL A 133 18.33 24.75 -15.15
C VAL A 133 18.34 26.07 -15.96
N GLY A 134 17.49 27.05 -15.62
CA GLY A 134 17.47 28.36 -16.28
C GLY A 134 16.95 28.32 -17.72
N VAL A 135 16.20 27.28 -18.11
CA VAL A 135 15.62 27.12 -19.46
C VAL A 135 14.32 27.89 -19.63
N ILE A 136 13.69 28.31 -18.52
CA ILE A 136 12.43 29.08 -18.52
C ILE A 136 12.73 30.53 -18.10
N GLY A 137 12.20 31.49 -18.86
CA GLY A 137 12.35 32.92 -18.62
C GLY A 137 11.53 33.46 -17.43
N PRO A 138 11.40 34.79 -17.28
CA PRO A 138 10.70 35.41 -16.16
C PRO A 138 9.22 35.02 -16.10
N GLY A 139 8.66 35.06 -14.88
CA GLY A 139 7.33 34.53 -14.54
C GLY A 139 7.26 33.05 -14.08
N PRO A 140 8.32 32.40 -13.54
CA PRO A 140 8.27 30.96 -13.26
C PRO A 140 7.33 30.59 -12.09
N ILE A 141 7.08 31.51 -11.16
CA ILE A 141 6.24 31.26 -9.97
C ILE A 141 4.77 31.12 -10.36
N THR A 142 4.20 32.08 -11.11
CA THR A 142 2.77 32.09 -11.45
C THR A 142 2.31 30.85 -12.23
N GLU A 143 3.16 30.34 -13.11
CA GLU A 143 2.88 29.09 -13.84
C GLU A 143 3.07 27.83 -12.97
N ALA A 144 3.96 27.88 -11.97
CA ALA A 144 4.07 26.81 -10.96
C ALA A 144 2.84 26.79 -10.03
N GLU A 145 2.43 27.95 -9.50
CA GLU A 145 1.20 28.14 -8.70
C GLU A 145 -0.03 27.63 -9.46
N ARG A 146 -0.18 28.01 -10.74
CA ARG A 146 -1.29 27.56 -11.59
C ARG A 146 -1.29 26.03 -11.77
N ARG A 147 -0.12 25.40 -11.90
CA ARG A 147 0.01 23.92 -12.00
C ARG A 147 -0.32 23.23 -10.68
N THR A 148 0.07 23.80 -9.54
CA THR A 148 -0.29 23.28 -8.21
C THR A 148 -1.79 23.41 -7.95
N ALA A 149 -2.42 24.52 -8.34
CA ALA A 149 -3.88 24.68 -8.26
C ALA A 149 -4.64 23.65 -9.13
N ASP A 150 -4.16 23.35 -10.34
CA ASP A 150 -4.73 22.28 -11.19
C ASP A 150 -4.56 20.89 -10.54
N LEU A 151 -3.42 20.62 -9.88
CA LEU A 151 -3.21 19.39 -9.11
C LEU A 151 -4.17 19.28 -7.92
N GLU A 152 -4.42 20.36 -7.19
CA GLU A 152 -5.38 20.37 -6.07
C GLU A 152 -6.82 20.14 -6.54
N ALA A 153 -7.21 20.75 -7.66
CA ALA A 153 -8.51 20.51 -8.29
C ALA A 153 -8.67 19.04 -8.73
N ARG A 154 -7.64 18.45 -9.35
CA ARG A 154 -7.59 17.01 -9.69
C ARG A 154 -7.67 16.13 -8.44
N ALA A 155 -6.94 16.47 -7.38
CA ALA A 155 -6.98 15.74 -6.12
C ALA A 155 -8.38 15.76 -5.48
N ALA A 156 -9.10 16.89 -5.56
CA ALA A 156 -10.49 16.97 -5.14
C ALA A 156 -11.42 16.12 -6.02
N GLY A 157 -11.24 16.14 -7.35
CA GLY A 157 -11.95 15.29 -8.29
C GLY A 157 -11.76 13.79 -8.00
N ILE A 158 -10.54 13.36 -7.71
CA ILE A 158 -10.23 11.98 -7.31
C ILE A 158 -10.97 11.60 -6.02
N ARG A 159 -10.95 12.45 -4.98
CA ARG A 159 -11.70 12.17 -3.73
C ARG A 159 -13.20 11.99 -4.00
N ALA A 160 -13.76 12.75 -4.94
CA ALA A 160 -15.15 12.61 -5.36
C ALA A 160 -15.42 11.29 -6.12
N GLU A 161 -14.49 10.83 -6.97
CA GLU A 161 -14.61 9.49 -7.59
C GLU A 161 -14.50 8.36 -6.56
N VAL A 162 -13.55 8.45 -5.62
CA VAL A 162 -13.43 7.47 -4.54
C VAL A 162 -14.73 7.39 -3.74
N ALA A 163 -15.29 8.54 -3.35
CA ALA A 163 -16.57 8.59 -2.63
C ALA A 163 -17.74 7.99 -3.42
N ARG A 164 -17.76 8.13 -4.76
CA ARG A 164 -18.74 7.48 -5.65
C ARG A 164 -18.56 5.96 -5.74
N GLU A 165 -17.34 5.46 -5.59
CA GLU A 165 -17.01 4.04 -5.70
C GLU A 165 -17.11 3.27 -4.38
N THR A 166 -17.19 3.98 -3.25
CA THR A 166 -17.25 3.38 -1.89
C THR A 166 -18.55 3.63 -1.13
N GLY A 167 -19.49 4.40 -1.70
CA GLY A 167 -20.80 4.74 -1.11
C GLY A 167 -21.94 3.88 -1.65
#